data_AF-A0AAW2BV84-F1
#
_entry.id   AF-A0AAW2BV84-F1
#
_cell.length_a   1.000
_cell.length_b   1.000
_cell.length_c   1.000
_cell.angle_alpha   90.00
_cell.angle_beta   90.00
_cell.angle_gamma   90.00
#
_symmetry.space_group_name_H-M   'P 1'
#
loop_
_entity.id
_entity.type
_entity.pdbx_description
1 polymer ?
#
loop_
_entity_poly.entity_id
_entity_poly.type
_entity_poly.pdbx_seq_one_letter_code
_entity_poly.pdbx_strand_id
1 'polypeptide(L)' 'MGAMRQSFLRLISGNVDAEARHGEILGQLLYAAKIVAEKEGILDGFRVVINNGSDACQSVYHLHLHVLGGRQMKWPLG' A
#
# COMPACT_ATOMS: atom_id res chain seq x y z
N MET A 1 -11.65 -20.39 -1.57
CA MET A 1 -11.16 -19.20 -0.83
C MET A 1 -9.82 -18.82 -1.43
N GLY A 2 -9.72 -17.66 -2.10
CA GLY A 2 -8.47 -17.20 -2.73
C GLY A 2 -7.40 -16.84 -1.70
N ALA A 3 -6.14 -17.16 -1.99
CA ALA A 3 -5.01 -16.78 -1.17
C ALA A 3 -4.80 -15.25 -1.23
N MET A 4 -4.42 -14.64 -0.10
CA MET A 4 -4.05 -13.23 -0.03
C MET A 4 -2.81 -12.98 -0.88
N ARG A 5 -2.89 -12.05 -1.82
CA ARG A 5 -1.73 -11.57 -2.59
C ARG A 5 -1.30 -10.22 -2.02
N GLN A 6 0.00 -10.08 -1.75
CA GLN A 6 0.61 -8.87 -1.25
C GLN A 6 1.76 -8.48 -2.17
N SER A 7 1.68 -7.27 -2.72
CA SER A 7 2.75 -6.68 -3.52
C SER A 7 3.24 -5.41 -2.84
N PHE A 8 4.57 -5.21 -2.87
CA PHE A 8 5.24 -4.10 -2.21
C PHE A 8 5.69 -3.08 -3.25
N LEU A 9 5.30 -1.81 -3.09
CA LEU A 9 5.85 -0.70 -3.86
C LEU A 9 6.73 0.15 -2.94
N ARG A 10 8.01 0.33 -3.28
CA ARG A 10 9.02 1.00 -2.45
C ARG A 10 9.58 2.21 -3.18
N LEU A 11 9.32 3.44 -2.72
CA LEU A 11 9.75 4.63 -3.50
C LEU A 11 10.29 5.89 -2.77
N ILE A 12 10.38 5.99 -1.43
CA ILE A 12 11.04 7.17 -0.79
C ILE A 12 11.80 6.78 0.50
N SER A 13 13.07 7.20 0.63
CA SER A 13 13.86 7.04 1.86
C SER A 13 13.33 7.91 3.00
N GLY A 14 13.04 7.30 4.15
CA GLY A 14 12.60 8.01 5.36
C GLY A 14 11.25 7.54 5.90
N ASN A 15 10.90 8.04 7.09
CA ASN A 15 9.57 7.93 7.69
C ASN A 15 8.49 8.49 6.73
N VAL A 16 7.21 8.38 7.09
CA VAL A 16 6.13 9.09 6.36
C VAL A 16 6.21 10.60 6.65
N ASP A 17 7.32 11.23 6.29
CA ASP A 17 7.58 12.67 6.40
C ASP A 17 7.14 13.34 5.08
N ALA A 18 5.87 13.17 4.76
CA ALA A 18 5.28 13.70 3.54
C ALA A 18 5.02 15.21 3.66
N GLU A 19 5.78 16.00 2.91
CA GLU A 19 5.49 17.43 2.69
C GLU A 19 4.62 17.68 1.46
N ALA A 20 4.00 18.87 1.39
CA ALA A 20 3.12 19.28 0.29
C ALA A 20 3.78 19.16 -1.10
N ARG A 21 5.09 19.40 -1.19
CA ARG A 21 5.88 19.23 -2.42
C ARG A 21 5.87 17.80 -2.99
N HIS A 22 5.54 16.79 -2.17
CA HIS A 22 5.50 15.40 -2.60
C HIS A 22 4.14 14.98 -3.17
N GLY A 23 3.16 15.89 -3.28
CA GLY A 23 1.80 15.55 -3.74
C GLY A 23 1.77 14.79 -5.08
N GLU A 24 2.61 15.19 -6.03
CA GLU A 24 2.70 14.52 -7.33
C GLU A 24 3.17 13.07 -7.21
N ILE A 25 4.31 12.82 -6.55
CA ILE A 25 4.86 11.48 -6.40
C ILE A 25 3.93 10.59 -5.56
N LEU A 26 3.29 11.12 -4.52
CA LEU A 26 2.31 10.37 -3.72
C LEU A 26 1.08 9.97 -4.56
N GLY A 27 0.61 10.86 -5.43
CA GLY A 27 -0.45 10.55 -6.40
C GLY A 27 -0.04 9.44 -7.38
N GLN A 28 1.20 9.52 -7.90
CA GLN A 28 1.76 8.48 -8.77
C GLN A 28 1.89 7.13 -8.05
N LEU A 29 2.19 7.10 -6.75
CA LEU A 29 2.24 5.87 -5.95
C LEU A 29 0.87 5.20 -5.81
N LEU A 30 -0.19 5.97 -5.55
CA LEU A 30 -1.56 5.44 -5.49
C LEU A 30 -2.00 4.91 -6.86
N TYR A 31 -1.64 5.60 -7.94
CA TYR A 31 -1.89 5.11 -9.30
C TYR A 31 -1.11 3.82 -9.61
N ALA A 32 0.16 3.74 -9.19
CA ALA A 32 0.96 2.54 -9.34
C ALA A 32 0.38 1.35 -8.55
N ALA A 33 -0.20 1.58 -7.36
CA ALA A 33 -0.90 0.54 -6.61
C ALA A 33 -2.09 -0.05 -7.39
N LYS A 34 -2.87 0.78 -8.10
CA LYS A 34 -3.93 0.32 -9.00
C LYS A 34 -3.37 -0.55 -10.13
N ILE A 35 -2.30 -0.11 -10.80
CA ILE A 35 -1.66 -0.88 -11.88
C ILE A 35 -1.16 -2.23 -11.37
N VAL A 36 -0.55 -2.26 -10.18
CA VAL A 36 -0.05 -3.50 -9.56
C VAL A 36 -1.22 -4.45 -9.24
N ALA A 37 -2.32 -3.94 -8.70
CA ALA A 37 -3.51 -4.76 -8.44
C ALA A 37 -4.05 -5.40 -9.73
N GLU A 38 -4.13 -4.63 -10.82
CA GLU A 38 -4.56 -5.12 -12.14
C GLU A 38 -3.62 -6.22 -12.67
N LYS A 39 -2.30 -6.01 -12.57
CA LYS A 39 -1.28 -7.00 -12.98
C LYS A 39 -1.34 -8.30 -12.18
N GLU A 40 -1.71 -8.22 -10.91
CA GLU A 40 -1.88 -9.38 -10.02
C GLU A 40 -3.25 -10.05 -10.14
N GLY A 41 -4.12 -9.60 -11.06
CA GLY A 41 -5.46 -10.15 -11.25
C GLY A 41 -6.43 -9.84 -10.11
N ILE A 42 -6.18 -8.80 -9.33
CA ILE A 42 -7.01 -8.36 -8.22
C ILE A 42 -8.08 -7.39 -8.75
N LEU A 43 -9.15 -7.95 -9.32
CA LEU A 43 -10.19 -7.18 -10.03
C LEU A 43 -11.38 -6.80 -9.13
N ASP A 44 -11.67 -7.61 -8.11
CA ASP A 44 -12.84 -7.44 -7.22
C ASP A 44 -12.60 -6.44 -6.07
N GLY A 45 -11.65 -5.52 -6.27
CA GLY A 45 -11.23 -4.54 -5.28
C GLY A 45 -9.97 -4.95 -4.51
N PHE A 46 -9.25 -3.93 -4.05
CA PHE A 46 -8.02 -4.04 -3.27
C PHE A 46 -7.99 -2.99 -2.16
N ARG A 47 -7.07 -3.16 -1.22
CA ARG A 47 -6.79 -2.19 -0.16
C ARG A 47 -5.34 -1.76 -0.24
N VAL A 48 -5.13 -0.46 -0.08
CA VAL A 48 -3.81 0.14 0.08
C VAL A 48 -3.61 0.42 1.57
N VAL A 49 -2.47 0.00 2.12
CA VAL A 49 -2.08 0.29 3.50
C VAL A 49 -0.71 0.96 3.51
N ILE A 50 -0.61 2.06 4.25
CA ILE A 50 0.64 2.76 4.57
C ILE A 50 0.71 2.80 6.09
N ASN A 51 1.77 2.22 6.66
CA ASN A 51 1.99 2.20 8.10
C ASN A 51 2.99 3.30 8.47
N ASN A 52 2.70 4.05 9.53
CA ASN A 52 3.58 5.08 10.07
C ASN A 52 3.80 4.87 11.57
N GLY A 53 5.05 4.60 11.96
CA GLY A 53 5.43 4.34 13.35
C GLY A 53 5.20 2.90 13.83
N SER A 54 5.66 2.63 15.05
CA SER A 54 5.62 1.30 15.68
C SER A 54 4.21 0.76 15.87
N ASP A 55 3.29 1.62 16.31
CA ASP A 55 1.92 1.22 16.68
C ASP A 55 1.08 0.89 15.45
N ALA A 56 1.48 1.40 14.29
CA ALA A 56 0.93 1.02 12.99
C ALA A 56 1.65 -0.20 12.38
N CYS A 57 2.52 -0.89 13.12
CA CYS A 57 3.32 -2.03 12.64
C CYS A 57 4.25 -1.69 11.46
N GLN A 58 4.86 -0.50 11.44
CA GLN A 58 5.91 -0.18 10.46
C GLN A 58 7.22 -0.91 10.81
N SER A 59 7.62 -1.86 9.98
CA SER A 59 8.87 -2.61 10.15
C SER A 59 10.06 -2.03 9.40
N VAL A 60 9.82 -1.34 8.28
CA VAL A 60 10.85 -0.70 7.45
C VAL A 60 10.58 0.80 7.33
N TYR A 61 11.57 1.60 7.75
CA TYR A 61 11.51 3.06 7.79
C TYR A 61 11.84 3.68 6.42
N HIS A 62 10.99 3.32 5.46
CA HIS A 62 10.99 3.79 4.09
C HIS A 62 9.54 3.83 3.62
N LEU A 63 9.11 4.86 2.90
CA LEU A 63 7.73 4.89 2.40
C LEU A 63 7.50 3.68 1.48
N HIS A 64 6.51 2.88 1.83
CA HIS A 64 6.03 1.77 1.03
C HIS A 64 4.53 1.62 1.19
N LEU A 65 3.91 1.06 0.15
CA LEU A 65 2.50 0.71 0.17
C LEU A 65 2.37 -0.80 0.11
N HIS A 66 1.46 -1.35 0.91
CA HIS A 66 0.97 -2.71 0.72
C HIS A 66 -0.30 -2.65 -0.12
N VAL A 67 -0.32 -3.42 -1.21
CA VAL A 67 -1.53 -3.67 -1.99
C VAL A 67 -2.03 -5.06 -1.62
N LEU A 68 -3.23 -5.13 -1.04
CA LEU A 68 -3.83 -6.36 -0.53
C LEU A 68 -5.12 -6.66 -1.27
N GLY A 69 -5.28 -7.90 -1.74
CA GLY A 69 -6.52 -8.35 -2.38
C GLY A 69 -6.53 -9.84 -2.68
N GLY A 70 -7.46 -10.26 -3.55
CA GLY A 70 -7.71 -11.67 -3.86
C GLY A 70 -8.63 -12.40 -2.87
N ARG A 71 -9.17 -11.67 -1.88
CA ARG A 71 -10.19 -12.15 -0.93
C ARG A 71 -10.96 -11.00 -0.31
N GLN A 72 -12.15 -11.30 0.23
CA GLN A 72 -12.86 -10.37 1.09
C GLN A 72 -11.99 -9.99 2.29
N MET A 73 -11.87 -8.68 2.53
CA MET A 73 -11.16 -8.15 3.68
C MET A 73 -12.12 -7.92 4.84
N LYS A 74 -11.61 -8.14 6.06
CA LYS A 74 -12.34 -7.89 7.30
C LYS A 74 -12.18 -6.43 7.75
N TRP A 75 -13.06 -6.05 8.67
CA TRP A 75 -13.08 -4.78 9.40
C TRP A 75 -13.30 -5.10 10.90
N PRO A 76 -12.61 -4.45 11.85
CA PRO A 76 -11.58 -3.43 11.67
C PRO A 76 -10.29 -3.98 11.06
N LEU A 77 -9.36 -3.07 10.81
CA LEU A 77 -8.16 -3.26 9.99
C LEU A 77 -6.94 -3.54 10.87
N GLY A 78 -7.02 -4.60 11.67
CA GLY A 78 -6.21 -4.70 12.88
C GLY A 78 -6.95 -4.08 14.05
#